data_AF-F0RRC9-F1
#
_entry.id   AF-F0RRC9-F1
#
_cell.length_a   1.000
_cell.length_b   1.000
_cell.length_c   1.000
_cell.angle_alpha   90.00
_cell.angle_beta   90.00
_cell.angle_gamma   90.00
#
_symmetry.space_group_name_H-M   'P 1'
#
loop_
_entity.id
_entity.type
_entity.pdbx_description
1 polymer ?
#
loop_
_entity_poly.entity_id
_entity_poly.type
_entity_poly.pdbx_seq_one_letter_code
_entity_poly.pdbx_strand_id
1 'polypeptide(L)'
;MNVKPIFPTDFKTYADAVKMAYGEINTVDLNTPLIKGTFISKRLCSLFPRLASSQVQQLAAMAEDSLVRACGENFKGMVLPLPVHQKLYRTTSKEELTQITDSIKSALDQGCWDQYPNTPPFKISESWLKGYRKLLMPFTFKPIPSNLIDAANKALNEMEDQILRFTEDQYQNHPADLFALSIMKIVEQYCQDNLASMLSTYPNFPEGKGASGSEWGPVLAIKWYAILQDHIRSIDESQYMKEQYLQQVLQQKAISVETFMTLDIEIALELQNEAVLLHQQSLEKKPQTKKADPRSAKLIPWMRGEENLQALWKVLTEHEYVKNTEFQDFLSGRFQLVDKHSKNNRTTLAPKIRWYSSLDNLLRMLESLVEFNIISIVPFGKKTCTKTAGKIYNLIETHFANSDGIDFKLDAIRKAAQRKRNPEAKFDKSFNGSVLRTIRSMQ
;
A
#
# COMPACT_ATOMS: atom_id res chain seq x y z
N MET A 1 -5.53 29.01 -8.26
CA MET A 1 -6.96 28.74 -8.04
C MET A 1 -7.25 28.94 -6.57
N ASN A 2 -8.10 29.91 -6.21
CA ASN A 2 -8.69 30.00 -4.87
C ASN A 2 -9.76 28.91 -4.78
N VAL A 3 -9.36 27.70 -4.41
CA VAL A 3 -10.25 26.56 -4.28
C VAL A 3 -10.95 26.71 -2.93
N LYS A 4 -12.27 26.92 -2.94
CA LYS A 4 -13.09 26.80 -1.73
C LYS A 4 -12.77 25.46 -1.04
N PRO A 5 -12.72 25.41 0.31
CA PRO A 5 -12.54 24.14 1.00
C PRO A 5 -13.60 23.14 0.53
N ILE A 6 -13.15 21.97 0.09
CA ILE A 6 -14.01 20.88 -0.40
C ILE A 6 -14.44 20.10 0.82
N PHE A 7 -15.66 20.35 1.31
CA PHE A 7 -16.17 19.63 2.47
C PHE A 7 -16.74 18.28 2.03
N PRO A 8 -16.45 17.20 2.75
CA PRO A 8 -16.98 15.88 2.41
C PRO A 8 -18.52 15.84 2.44
N THR A 9 -19.15 16.66 3.27
CA THR A 9 -20.62 16.72 3.39
C THR A 9 -21.31 17.31 2.16
N ASP A 10 -20.56 17.94 1.25
CA ASP A 10 -21.13 18.56 0.04
C ASP A 10 -21.40 17.54 -1.09
N PHE A 11 -20.96 16.29 -0.92
CA PHE A 11 -21.02 15.26 -1.96
C PHE A 11 -21.68 13.97 -1.45
N LYS A 12 -22.08 13.11 -2.41
CA LYS A 12 -22.68 11.79 -2.13
C LYS A 12 -21.82 10.63 -2.60
N THR A 13 -20.80 10.88 -3.42
CA THR A 13 -19.92 9.85 -3.98
C THR A 13 -18.46 10.30 -4.01
N TYR A 14 -17.55 9.33 -4.05
CA TYR A 14 -16.12 9.63 -4.24
C TYR A 14 -15.85 10.22 -5.62
N ALA A 15 -16.58 9.80 -6.64
CA ALA A 15 -16.40 10.28 -8.00
C ALA A 15 -16.66 11.79 -8.09
N ASP A 16 -17.75 12.28 -7.49
CA ASP A 16 -18.09 13.70 -7.47
C ASP A 16 -17.07 14.52 -6.69
N ALA A 17 -16.67 14.02 -5.51
CA ALA A 17 -15.71 14.70 -4.66
C ALA A 17 -14.32 14.79 -5.31
N VAL A 18 -13.86 13.70 -5.94
CA VAL A 18 -12.58 13.66 -6.67
C VAL A 18 -12.63 14.55 -7.91
N LYS A 19 -13.73 14.53 -8.67
CA LYS A 19 -13.92 15.41 -9.83
C LYS A 19 -13.86 16.87 -9.44
N MET A 20 -14.44 17.26 -8.30
CA MET A 20 -14.32 18.62 -7.79
C MET A 20 -12.89 18.98 -7.37
N ALA A 21 -12.16 18.03 -6.79
CA ALA A 21 -10.80 18.27 -6.27
C ALA A 21 -9.71 18.29 -7.34
N TYR A 22 -9.80 17.39 -8.32
CA TYR A 22 -8.74 17.15 -9.32
C TYR A 22 -9.20 17.31 -10.77
N GLY A 23 -10.50 17.47 -11.01
CA GLY A 23 -11.07 17.50 -12.36
C GLY A 23 -11.23 16.12 -12.97
N GLU A 24 -11.44 16.08 -14.29
CA GLU A 24 -11.50 14.84 -15.06
C GLU A 24 -10.20 14.66 -15.85
N ILE A 25 -9.58 13.47 -15.75
CA ILE A 25 -8.27 13.20 -16.37
C ILE A 25 -8.24 13.52 -17.89
N ASN A 26 -9.35 13.28 -18.59
CA ASN A 26 -9.46 13.51 -20.03
C ASN A 26 -9.43 15.00 -20.38
N THR A 27 -9.83 15.88 -19.45
CA THR A 27 -9.90 17.33 -19.63
C THR A 27 -8.59 18.06 -19.29
N VAL A 28 -7.68 17.41 -18.55
CA VAL A 28 -6.37 17.99 -18.21
C VAL A 28 -5.49 18.03 -19.46
N ASP A 29 -4.64 19.05 -19.63
CA ASP A 29 -3.69 19.07 -20.75
C ASP A 29 -2.64 17.95 -20.65
N LEU A 30 -2.02 17.57 -21.77
CA LEU A 30 -1.03 16.49 -21.84
C LEU A 30 0.17 16.69 -20.90
N ASN A 31 0.67 17.92 -20.79
CA ASN A 31 1.89 18.25 -20.04
C ASN A 31 1.59 18.76 -18.62
N THR A 32 0.34 19.09 -18.32
CA THR A 32 -0.04 19.57 -17.00
C THR A 32 0.10 18.45 -15.97
N PRO A 33 0.78 18.71 -14.83
CA PRO A 33 0.86 17.73 -13.75
C PRO A 33 -0.53 17.33 -13.24
N LEU A 34 -0.77 16.01 -13.22
CA LEU A 34 -1.96 15.38 -12.67
C LEU A 34 -1.93 15.34 -11.13
N ILE A 35 -0.74 15.48 -10.54
CA ILE A 35 -0.54 15.56 -9.10
C ILE A 35 0.30 16.79 -8.79
N LYS A 36 -0.24 17.70 -7.97
CA LYS A 36 0.42 18.95 -7.60
C LYS A 36 1.79 18.68 -6.97
N GLY A 37 2.82 19.40 -7.43
CA GLY A 37 4.19 19.25 -6.91
C GLY A 37 4.96 18.07 -7.51
N THR A 38 4.42 17.41 -8.53
CA THR A 38 5.10 16.33 -9.26
C THR A 38 5.17 16.67 -10.75
N PHE A 39 5.96 15.90 -11.51
CA PHE A 39 5.97 15.96 -12.99
C PHE A 39 5.08 14.87 -13.62
N ILE A 40 4.29 14.15 -12.81
CA ILE A 40 3.39 13.09 -13.28
C ILE A 40 2.28 13.72 -14.10
N SER A 41 2.41 13.63 -15.43
CA SER A 41 1.49 14.17 -16.43
C SER A 41 0.98 13.04 -17.34
N LYS A 42 -0.02 13.31 -18.17
CA LYS A 42 -0.49 12.32 -19.16
C LYS A 42 0.63 11.93 -20.14
N ARG A 43 1.51 12.88 -20.48
CA ARG A 43 2.71 12.61 -21.28
C ARG A 43 3.62 11.61 -20.58
N LEU A 44 3.92 11.81 -19.29
CA LEU A 44 4.76 10.89 -18.52
C LEU A 44 4.11 9.50 -18.46
N CYS A 45 2.83 9.43 -18.13
CA CYS A 45 2.10 8.16 -18.09
C CYS A 45 2.20 7.42 -19.43
N SER A 46 2.06 8.13 -20.55
CA SER A 46 2.10 7.54 -21.89
C SER A 46 3.48 7.05 -22.33
N LEU A 47 4.54 7.79 -21.98
CA LEU A 47 5.91 7.49 -22.42
C LEU A 47 6.67 6.56 -21.46
N PHE A 48 6.37 6.66 -20.16
CA PHE A 48 6.99 5.88 -19.09
C PHE A 48 5.94 5.26 -18.16
N PRO A 49 5.06 4.38 -18.68
CA PRO A 49 3.95 3.84 -17.91
C PRO A 49 4.40 3.02 -16.68
N ARG A 50 5.54 2.32 -16.71
CA ARG A 50 6.09 1.60 -15.53
C ARG A 50 6.57 2.58 -14.47
N LEU A 51 7.36 3.58 -14.87
CA LEU A 51 7.84 4.61 -13.94
C LEU A 51 6.67 5.37 -13.32
N ALA A 52 5.73 5.84 -14.13
CA ALA A 52 4.55 6.55 -13.66
C ALA A 52 3.71 5.68 -12.71
N SER A 53 3.50 4.39 -13.06
CA SER A 53 2.81 3.43 -12.19
C SER A 53 3.50 3.29 -10.84
N SER A 54 4.84 3.18 -10.83
CA SER A 54 5.63 3.04 -9.60
C SER A 54 5.50 4.28 -8.72
N GLN A 55 5.67 5.48 -9.31
CA GLN A 55 5.57 6.74 -8.56
C GLN A 55 4.16 6.98 -8.01
N VAL A 56 3.12 6.70 -8.79
CA VAL A 56 1.73 6.82 -8.32
C VAL A 56 1.43 5.81 -7.22
N GLN A 57 1.98 4.58 -7.28
CA GLN A 57 1.86 3.59 -6.19
C GLN A 57 2.53 4.08 -4.90
N GLN A 58 3.74 4.64 -4.99
CA GLN A 58 4.45 5.21 -3.84
C GLN A 58 3.66 6.36 -3.20
N LEU A 59 3.13 7.28 -4.02
CA LEU A 59 2.27 8.36 -3.54
C LEU A 59 0.97 7.85 -2.91
N ALA A 60 0.38 6.77 -3.45
CA ALA A 60 -0.77 6.13 -2.85
C ALA A 60 -0.45 5.55 -1.48
N ALA A 61 0.65 4.81 -1.34
CA ALA A 61 1.09 4.29 -0.05
C ALA A 61 1.32 5.42 0.98
N MET A 62 1.96 6.52 0.58
CA MET A 62 2.15 7.69 1.46
C MET A 62 0.83 8.33 1.89
N ALA A 63 -0.16 8.39 0.99
CA ALA A 63 -1.49 8.92 1.32
C ALA A 63 -2.27 7.96 2.22
N GLU A 64 -2.17 6.65 2.01
CA GLU A 64 -2.74 5.63 2.91
C GLU A 64 -2.15 5.75 4.32
N ASP A 65 -0.83 5.83 4.44
CA ASP A 65 -0.14 6.04 5.72
C ASP A 65 -0.57 7.35 6.40
N SER A 66 -0.72 8.42 5.61
CA SER A 66 -1.18 9.73 6.11
C SER A 66 -2.60 9.66 6.65
N LEU A 67 -3.50 8.95 5.96
CA LEU A 67 -4.87 8.72 6.41
C LEU A 67 -4.91 7.90 7.70
N VAL A 68 -4.10 6.85 7.78
CA VAL A 68 -4.02 5.97 8.96
C VAL A 68 -3.55 6.75 10.18
N ARG A 69 -2.48 7.55 10.05
CA ARG A 69 -2.00 8.44 11.11
C ARG A 69 -3.05 9.48 11.51
N ALA A 70 -3.74 10.09 10.53
CA ALA A 70 -4.79 11.07 10.81
C ALA A 70 -5.96 10.45 11.60
N CYS A 71 -6.37 9.22 11.25
CA CYS A 71 -7.35 8.47 12.02
C CYS A 71 -6.87 8.19 13.45
N GLY A 72 -5.62 7.75 13.62
CA GLY A 72 -5.03 7.53 14.94
C GLY A 72 -5.02 8.79 15.81
N GLU A 73 -4.55 9.90 15.25
CA GLU A 73 -4.50 11.22 15.91
C GLU A 73 -5.90 11.72 16.30
N ASN A 74 -6.87 11.61 15.40
CA ASN A 74 -8.25 12.04 15.67
C ASN A 74 -8.91 11.16 16.73
N PHE A 75 -8.72 9.84 16.68
CA PHE A 75 -9.24 8.94 17.71
C PHE A 75 -8.62 9.23 19.07
N LYS A 76 -7.30 9.42 19.13
CA LYS A 76 -6.58 9.85 20.34
C LYS A 76 -7.19 11.15 20.88
N GLY A 77 -7.42 12.15 20.03
CA GLY A 77 -8.04 13.41 20.44
C GLY A 77 -9.49 13.27 20.95
N MET A 78 -10.22 12.25 20.49
CA MET A 78 -11.58 11.95 20.95
C MET A 78 -11.59 11.25 22.32
N VAL A 79 -10.71 10.28 22.54
CA VAL A 79 -10.61 9.52 23.80
C VAL A 79 -9.85 10.31 24.87
N LEU A 80 -8.85 11.09 24.46
CA LEU A 80 -8.03 11.89 25.36
C LEU A 80 -7.96 13.36 24.89
N PRO A 81 -9.07 14.11 25.04
CA PRO A 81 -9.05 15.55 24.79
C PRO A 81 -8.03 16.27 25.67
N LEU A 82 -7.49 17.40 25.18
CA LEU A 82 -6.45 18.17 25.87
C LEU A 82 -6.75 18.45 27.36
N PRO A 83 -7.98 18.85 27.77
CA PRO A 83 -8.28 19.06 29.20
C PRO A 83 -8.17 17.79 30.05
N VAL A 84 -8.54 16.63 29.49
CA VAL A 84 -8.41 15.33 30.17
C VAL A 84 -6.94 14.93 30.24
N HIS A 85 -6.19 15.15 29.16
CA HIS A 85 -4.75 14.89 29.14
C HIS A 85 -4.00 15.71 30.19
N GLN A 86 -4.31 17.01 30.29
CA GLN A 86 -3.74 17.91 31.29
C GLN A 86 -4.10 17.52 32.73
N LYS A 87 -5.29 16.95 32.95
CA LYS A 87 -5.67 16.41 34.26
C LYS A 87 -4.80 15.23 34.63
N LEU A 88 -4.68 14.23 33.76
CA LEU A 88 -3.79 13.07 33.98
C LEU A 88 -2.36 13.50 34.32
N TYR A 89 -1.84 14.50 33.60
CA TYR A 89 -0.50 15.05 33.83
C TYR A 89 -0.29 15.67 35.22
N ARG A 90 -1.36 16.15 35.86
CA ARG A 90 -1.29 16.87 37.14
C ARG A 90 -1.79 16.02 38.31
N THR A 91 -2.32 14.84 38.03
CA THR A 91 -2.89 13.97 39.04
C THR A 91 -1.80 13.44 39.96
N THR A 92 -2.01 13.62 41.27
CA THR A 92 -1.07 13.16 42.31
C THR A 92 -1.71 12.20 43.31
N SER A 93 -3.05 12.09 43.32
CA SER A 93 -3.78 11.16 44.19
C SER A 93 -4.38 9.99 43.41
N LYS A 94 -4.53 8.85 44.09
CA LYS A 94 -5.15 7.67 43.51
C LYS A 94 -6.63 7.88 43.23
N GLU A 95 -7.32 8.62 44.10
CA GLU A 95 -8.75 8.91 43.97
C GLU A 95 -9.05 9.75 42.74
N GLU A 96 -8.26 10.81 42.48
CA GLU A 96 -8.42 11.63 41.27
C GLU A 96 -8.11 10.83 40.00
N LEU A 97 -7.07 9.99 40.05
CA LEU A 97 -6.70 9.13 38.92
C LEU A 97 -7.84 8.19 38.55
N THR A 98 -8.38 7.46 39.54
CA THR A 98 -9.49 6.52 39.33
C THR A 98 -10.73 7.24 38.79
N GLN A 99 -11.05 8.45 39.28
CA GLN A 99 -12.17 9.23 38.71
C GLN A 99 -11.98 9.58 37.24
N ILE A 100 -10.75 9.96 36.85
CA ILE A 100 -10.44 10.29 35.45
C ILE A 100 -10.50 9.02 34.59
N THR A 101 -9.87 7.92 35.02
CA THR A 101 -9.83 6.67 34.25
C THR A 101 -11.22 6.03 34.13
N ASP A 102 -12.04 6.07 35.18
CA ASP A 102 -13.44 5.59 35.14
C ASP A 102 -14.30 6.41 34.17
N SER A 103 -14.08 7.73 34.11
CA SER A 103 -14.77 8.58 33.14
C SER A 103 -14.41 8.21 31.70
N ILE A 104 -13.13 7.90 31.44
CA ILE A 104 -12.66 7.45 30.12
C ILE A 104 -13.27 6.09 29.76
N LYS A 105 -13.24 5.11 30.68
CA LYS A 105 -13.84 3.78 30.51
C LYS A 105 -15.32 3.88 30.20
N SER A 106 -16.07 4.60 31.04
CA SER A 106 -17.51 4.82 30.87
C SER A 106 -17.83 5.42 29.50
N ALA A 107 -17.04 6.38 29.03
CA ALA A 107 -17.30 7.02 27.76
C ALA A 107 -16.98 6.11 26.56
N LEU A 108 -15.91 5.30 26.64
CA LEU A 108 -15.61 4.26 25.65
C LEU A 108 -16.72 3.21 25.58
N ASP A 109 -17.20 2.74 26.74
CA ASP A 109 -18.24 1.70 26.84
C ASP A 109 -19.60 2.20 26.37
N GLN A 110 -19.96 3.45 26.70
CA GLN A 110 -21.22 4.07 26.30
C GLN A 110 -21.18 4.67 24.88
N GLY A 111 -19.99 4.84 24.31
CA GLY A 111 -19.79 5.45 22.99
C GLY A 111 -20.13 6.95 22.94
N CYS A 112 -20.09 7.65 24.07
CA CYS A 112 -20.39 9.07 24.15
C CYS A 112 -19.49 9.80 25.17
N TRP A 113 -19.14 11.04 24.84
CA TRP A 113 -18.27 11.89 25.63
C TRP A 113 -18.95 13.21 25.97
N ASP A 114 -18.96 13.58 27.25
CA ASP A 114 -19.54 14.86 27.71
C ASP A 114 -18.50 15.99 27.87
N GLN A 115 -17.21 15.71 27.65
CA GLN A 115 -16.16 16.75 27.61
C GLN A 115 -16.06 17.37 26.20
N TYR A 116 -16.00 18.70 26.13
CA TYR A 116 -15.88 19.43 24.86
C TYR A 116 -14.44 19.88 24.63
N PRO A 117 -13.87 19.73 23.41
CA PRO A 117 -12.81 20.63 22.97
C PRO A 117 -13.44 22.00 22.73
N ASN A 118 -13.14 22.97 23.61
CA ASN A 118 -13.38 24.41 23.53
C ASN A 118 -14.55 24.89 22.63
N THR A 119 -15.62 25.37 23.27
CA THR A 119 -16.68 26.25 22.77
C THR A 119 -17.26 25.89 21.38
N PRO A 120 -18.43 25.23 21.31
CA PRO A 120 -19.02 24.92 20.02
C PRO A 120 -19.58 26.21 19.37
N PRO A 121 -19.58 26.35 18.02
CA PRO A 121 -19.97 27.58 17.34
C PRO A 121 -21.43 28.01 17.64
N PHE A 122 -21.74 29.30 17.48
CA PHE A 122 -23.03 29.89 17.85
C PHE A 122 -24.26 29.20 17.19
N LYS A 123 -25.33 28.99 17.99
CA LYS A 123 -26.63 28.35 17.66
C LYS A 123 -26.52 26.96 17.02
N ILE A 124 -26.47 25.94 17.87
CA ILE A 124 -26.38 24.52 17.48
C ILE A 124 -27.67 23.80 17.86
N SER A 125 -28.17 22.94 16.97
CA SER A 125 -29.33 22.09 17.22
C SER A 125 -29.02 21.02 18.29
N GLU A 126 -30.04 20.58 19.02
CA GLU A 126 -29.88 19.48 19.99
C GLU A 126 -29.40 18.19 19.30
N SER A 127 -29.81 17.97 18.05
CA SER A 127 -29.36 16.84 17.23
C SER A 127 -27.86 16.91 16.90
N TRP A 128 -27.34 18.08 16.56
CA TRP A 128 -25.92 18.28 16.32
C TRP A 128 -25.11 18.04 17.60
N LEU A 129 -25.55 18.54 18.75
CA LEU A 129 -24.88 18.28 20.04
C LEU A 129 -24.83 16.79 20.36
N LYS A 130 -25.94 16.07 20.15
CA LYS A 130 -26.00 14.62 20.32
C LYS A 130 -25.04 13.89 19.37
N GLY A 131 -24.96 14.32 18.11
CA GLY A 131 -24.02 13.77 17.14
C GLY A 131 -22.57 14.03 17.53
N TYR A 132 -22.26 15.25 17.94
CA TYR A 132 -20.92 15.69 18.34
C TYR A 132 -20.34 14.91 19.51
N ARG A 133 -21.17 14.59 20.52
CA ARG A 133 -20.76 13.81 21.69
C ARG A 133 -20.46 12.34 21.40
N LYS A 134 -20.92 11.79 20.27
CA LYS A 134 -20.67 10.38 19.96
C LYS A 134 -19.20 10.12 19.69
N LEU A 135 -18.69 9.06 20.30
CA LEU A 135 -17.42 8.46 19.97
C LEU A 135 -17.64 7.46 18.83
N LEU A 136 -17.17 7.82 17.65
CA LEU A 136 -17.28 7.03 16.44
C LEU A 136 -15.90 6.84 15.83
N MET A 137 -15.74 5.78 15.06
CA MET A 137 -14.52 5.55 14.29
C MET A 137 -14.24 6.77 13.38
N PRO A 138 -13.01 7.31 13.41
CA PRO A 138 -12.60 8.40 12.53
C PRO A 138 -12.87 8.04 11.08
N PHE A 139 -13.21 9.06 10.28
CA PHE A 139 -13.61 8.97 8.88
C PHE A 139 -14.87 8.14 8.54
N THR A 140 -15.11 7.00 9.17
CA THR A 140 -16.24 6.10 8.83
C THR A 140 -17.51 6.39 9.61
N PHE A 141 -17.40 7.07 10.76
CA PHE A 141 -18.50 7.38 11.67
C PHE A 141 -19.31 6.16 12.14
N LYS A 142 -18.69 4.97 12.09
CA LYS A 142 -19.27 3.74 12.64
C LYS A 142 -19.00 3.66 14.15
N PRO A 143 -19.80 2.88 14.91
CA PRO A 143 -19.49 2.58 16.31
C PRO A 143 -18.07 2.02 16.46
N ILE A 144 -17.42 2.33 17.58
CA ILE A 144 -16.08 1.80 17.88
C ILE A 144 -16.21 0.29 18.11
N PRO A 145 -15.43 -0.55 17.39
CA PRO A 145 -15.39 -1.99 17.62
C PRO A 145 -15.01 -2.35 19.05
N SER A 146 -15.64 -3.38 19.63
CA SER A 146 -15.39 -3.82 21.01
C SER A 146 -13.93 -4.18 21.25
N ASN A 147 -13.26 -4.80 20.28
CA ASN A 147 -11.85 -5.15 20.39
C ASN A 147 -10.92 -3.92 20.50
N LEU A 148 -11.32 -2.76 19.97
CA LEU A 148 -10.58 -1.51 20.16
C LEU A 148 -10.86 -0.89 21.53
N ILE A 149 -12.09 -0.98 22.01
CA ILE A 149 -12.46 -0.57 23.37
C ILE A 149 -11.66 -1.38 24.39
N ASP A 150 -11.62 -2.71 24.24
CA ASP A 150 -10.87 -3.61 25.12
C ASP A 150 -9.37 -3.28 25.12
N ALA A 151 -8.79 -3.02 23.94
CA ALA A 151 -7.39 -2.65 23.81
C ALA A 151 -7.08 -1.28 24.44
N ALA A 152 -7.97 -0.30 24.26
CA ALA A 152 -7.86 1.02 24.87
C ALA A 152 -7.97 0.94 26.41
N ASN A 153 -8.94 0.18 26.92
CA ASN A 153 -9.10 -0.06 28.36
C ASN A 153 -7.89 -0.78 28.96
N LYS A 154 -7.28 -1.73 28.23
CA LYS A 154 -6.04 -2.37 28.66
C LYS A 154 -4.89 -1.36 28.76
N ALA A 155 -4.67 -0.55 27.73
CA ALA A 155 -3.63 0.49 27.75
C ALA A 155 -3.86 1.52 28.87
N LEU A 156 -5.13 1.81 29.19
CA LEU A 156 -5.50 2.72 30.27
C LEU A 156 -5.14 2.14 31.64
N ASN A 157 -5.43 0.85 31.88
CA ASN A 157 -5.05 0.16 33.12
C ASN A 157 -3.52 0.10 33.28
N GLU A 158 -2.78 -0.17 32.19
CA GLU A 158 -1.31 -0.17 32.21
C GLU A 158 -0.74 1.22 32.58
N MET A 159 -1.37 2.29 32.14
CA MET A 159 -1.00 3.66 32.51
C MET A 159 -1.32 3.96 33.98
N GLU A 160 -2.50 3.55 34.46
CA GLU A 160 -2.95 3.73 35.84
C GLU A 160 -1.95 3.12 36.84
N ASP A 161 -1.41 1.94 36.54
CA ASP A 161 -0.39 1.25 37.35
C ASP A 161 0.96 1.98 37.40
N GLN A 162 1.27 2.78 36.39
CA GLN A 162 2.57 3.46 36.22
C GLN A 162 2.55 4.89 36.75
N ILE A 163 1.47 5.63 36.58
CA ILE A 163 1.43 7.08 36.79
C ILE A 163 1.67 7.48 38.24
N LEU A 164 1.15 6.75 39.23
CA LEU A 164 1.36 7.05 40.66
C LEU A 164 2.78 6.71 41.14
N ARG A 165 3.55 5.95 40.35
CA ARG A 165 4.94 5.59 40.63
C ARG A 165 5.92 6.41 39.79
N PHE A 166 5.41 7.30 38.95
CA PHE A 166 6.22 8.11 38.06
C PHE A 166 6.93 9.22 38.85
N THR A 167 8.21 9.37 38.59
CA THR A 167 9.03 10.49 39.05
C THR A 167 9.62 11.17 37.83
N GLU A 168 9.47 12.49 37.72
CA GLU A 168 10.07 13.26 36.63
C GLU A 168 11.60 13.11 36.67
N ASP A 169 12.12 12.32 35.74
CA ASP A 169 13.54 12.19 35.46
C ASP A 169 13.78 12.61 34.00
N GLN A 170 14.95 13.17 33.69
CA GLN A 170 15.19 13.91 32.43
C GLN A 170 15.04 13.08 31.14
N TYR A 171 14.85 11.76 31.23
CA TYR A 171 14.83 10.83 30.11
C TYR A 171 13.59 9.93 30.03
N GLN A 172 12.58 10.11 30.89
CA GLN A 172 11.36 9.28 30.88
C GLN A 172 10.13 10.06 30.35
N ASN A 173 9.43 9.46 29.38
CA ASN A 173 8.15 9.99 28.90
C ASN A 173 7.08 9.78 29.98
N HIS A 174 6.24 10.80 30.19
CA HIS A 174 5.14 10.71 31.14
C HIS A 174 4.17 9.57 30.76
N PRO A 175 3.65 8.75 31.70
CA PRO A 175 2.76 7.63 31.39
C PRO A 175 1.50 8.03 30.61
N ALA A 176 1.00 9.26 30.80
CA ALA A 176 -0.10 9.80 30.01
C ALA A 176 0.24 9.96 28.50
N ASP A 177 1.48 10.34 28.16
CA ASP A 177 1.92 10.40 26.76
C ASP A 177 2.06 9.01 26.17
N LEU A 178 2.59 8.06 26.95
CA LEU A 178 2.71 6.66 26.52
C LEU A 178 1.33 6.05 26.25
N PHE A 179 0.34 6.38 27.09
CA PHE A 179 -1.05 6.02 26.86
C PHE A 179 -1.60 6.65 25.57
N ALA A 180 -1.38 7.95 25.38
CA ALA A 180 -1.83 8.67 24.18
C ALA A 180 -1.25 8.07 22.89
N LEU A 181 0.04 7.73 22.90
CA LEU A 181 0.73 7.03 21.81
C LEU A 181 0.19 5.62 21.59
N SER A 182 -0.13 4.90 22.66
CA SER A 182 -0.68 3.54 22.58
C SER A 182 -2.07 3.53 21.94
N ILE A 183 -2.95 4.45 22.35
CA ILE A 183 -4.28 4.63 21.75
C ILE A 183 -4.18 4.92 20.26
N MET A 184 -3.29 5.84 19.87
CA MET A 184 -3.03 6.16 18.47
C MET A 184 -2.62 4.90 17.69
N LYS A 185 -1.61 4.17 18.16
CA LYS A 185 -1.09 2.96 17.49
C LYS A 185 -2.11 1.83 17.37
N ILE A 186 -2.96 1.64 18.39
CA ILE A 186 -4.04 0.65 18.37
C ILE A 186 -4.99 0.93 17.20
N VAL A 187 -5.37 2.19 17.00
CA VAL A 187 -6.28 2.58 15.92
C VAL A 187 -5.57 2.62 14.57
N GLU A 188 -4.32 3.08 14.51
CA GLU A 188 -3.52 3.02 13.28
C GLU A 188 -3.46 1.59 12.74
N GLN A 189 -3.14 0.61 13.60
CA GLN A 189 -3.09 -0.79 13.21
C GLN A 189 -4.45 -1.30 12.71
N TYR A 190 -5.53 -0.94 13.38
CA TYR A 190 -6.87 -1.29 12.94
C TYR A 190 -7.24 -0.66 11.59
N CYS A 191 -6.94 0.62 11.41
CA CYS A 191 -7.19 1.34 10.16
C CYS A 191 -6.37 0.73 9.02
N GLN A 192 -5.11 0.38 9.25
CA GLN A 192 -4.25 -0.29 8.27
C GLN A 192 -4.87 -1.62 7.81
N ASP A 193 -5.36 -2.43 8.74
CA ASP A 193 -5.94 -3.74 8.44
C ASP A 193 -7.30 -3.65 7.73
N ASN A 194 -8.02 -2.54 7.91
CA ASN A 194 -9.38 -2.35 7.40
C ASN A 194 -9.50 -1.28 6.31
N LEU A 195 -8.39 -0.71 5.85
CA LEU A 195 -8.37 0.49 5.01
C LEU A 195 -9.20 0.33 3.72
N ALA A 196 -9.02 -0.80 3.03
CA ALA A 196 -9.76 -1.11 1.81
C ALA A 196 -11.29 -1.16 2.05
N SER A 197 -11.71 -1.72 3.19
CA SER A 197 -13.12 -1.76 3.58
C SER A 197 -13.63 -0.36 3.93
N MET A 198 -12.86 0.42 4.70
CA MET A 198 -13.19 1.80 5.06
C MET A 198 -13.39 2.69 3.83
N LEU A 199 -12.55 2.52 2.80
CA LEU A 199 -12.60 3.29 1.57
C LEU A 199 -13.57 2.71 0.53
N SER A 200 -14.17 1.55 0.75
CA SER A 200 -15.03 0.89 -0.26
C SER A 200 -16.31 1.66 -0.54
N THR A 201 -16.87 2.31 0.49
CA THR A 201 -18.18 2.96 0.45
C THR A 201 -18.03 4.39 0.94
N TYR A 202 -18.71 5.32 0.28
CA TYR A 202 -18.72 6.72 0.72
C TYR A 202 -19.27 6.82 2.15
N PRO A 203 -18.58 7.48 3.09
CA PRO A 203 -19.02 7.56 4.48
C PRO A 203 -20.33 8.36 4.59
N ASN A 204 -21.20 7.91 5.48
CA ASN A 204 -22.39 8.67 5.85
C ASN A 204 -22.04 9.60 7.03
N PHE A 205 -22.10 10.90 6.81
CA PHE A 205 -21.74 11.90 7.81
C PHE A 205 -22.95 12.21 8.70
N PRO A 206 -22.92 11.86 10.00
CA PRO A 206 -23.99 12.24 10.90
C PRO A 206 -23.95 13.76 11.16
N GLU A 207 -25.12 14.33 11.46
CA GLU A 207 -25.21 15.76 11.81
C GLU A 207 -24.26 16.09 12.97
N GLY A 208 -23.45 17.13 12.79
CA GLY A 208 -22.44 17.53 13.77
C GLY A 208 -21.11 16.78 13.75
N LYS A 209 -20.91 15.88 12.78
CA LYS A 209 -19.61 15.27 12.49
C LYS A 209 -19.23 15.47 11.03
N GLY A 210 -17.92 15.56 10.79
CA GLY A 210 -17.32 15.66 9.47
C GLY A 210 -15.94 15.03 9.51
N ALA A 211 -15.41 14.64 8.34
CA ALA A 211 -14.01 14.26 8.25
C ALA A 211 -13.16 15.53 8.28
N SER A 212 -12.14 15.52 9.12
CA SER A 212 -11.15 16.59 9.19
C SER A 212 -10.40 16.73 7.87
N GLY A 213 -9.80 17.89 7.60
CA GLY A 213 -8.97 18.07 6.40
C GLY A 213 -7.79 17.10 6.33
N SER A 214 -7.24 16.71 7.50
CA SER A 214 -6.17 15.71 7.63
C SER A 214 -6.61 14.29 7.27
N GLU A 215 -7.89 13.95 7.38
CA GLU A 215 -8.43 12.67 6.87
C GLU A 215 -8.88 12.80 5.42
N TRP A 216 -9.61 13.87 5.10
CA TRP A 216 -10.29 14.01 3.82
C TRP A 216 -9.33 14.23 2.65
N GLY A 217 -8.27 15.02 2.86
CA GLY A 217 -7.23 15.24 1.85
C GLY A 217 -6.60 13.93 1.35
N PRO A 218 -6.06 13.08 2.26
CA PRO A 218 -5.55 11.76 1.91
C PRO A 218 -6.57 10.85 1.21
N VAL A 219 -7.84 10.84 1.64
CA VAL A 219 -8.89 10.03 1.00
C VAL A 219 -9.08 10.44 -0.47
N LEU A 220 -9.20 11.74 -0.73
CA LEU A 220 -9.32 12.25 -2.09
C LEU A 220 -8.10 11.89 -2.95
N ALA A 221 -6.90 12.01 -2.38
CA ALA A 221 -5.66 11.64 -3.05
C ALA A 221 -5.62 10.14 -3.39
N ILE A 222 -5.93 9.25 -2.45
CA ILE A 222 -5.99 7.79 -2.68
C ILE A 222 -6.95 7.46 -3.84
N LYS A 223 -8.14 8.07 -3.83
CA LYS A 223 -9.14 7.86 -4.89
C LYS A 223 -8.68 8.40 -6.24
N TRP A 224 -8.00 9.55 -6.26
CA TRP A 224 -7.42 10.09 -7.48
C TRP A 224 -6.30 9.20 -8.03
N TYR A 225 -5.40 8.70 -7.17
CA TYR A 225 -4.33 7.80 -7.58
C TYR A 225 -4.85 6.47 -8.13
N ALA A 226 -5.97 5.95 -7.61
CA ALA A 226 -6.64 4.79 -8.19
C ALA A 226 -7.10 5.07 -9.64
N ILE A 227 -7.67 6.24 -9.92
CA ILE A 227 -8.04 6.67 -11.28
C ILE A 227 -6.81 6.78 -12.18
N LEU A 228 -5.71 7.35 -11.68
CA LEU A 228 -4.45 7.44 -12.42
C LEU A 228 -3.87 6.06 -12.73
N GLN A 229 -3.93 5.13 -11.78
CA GLN A 229 -3.50 3.73 -11.99
C GLN A 229 -4.35 3.05 -13.06
N ASP A 230 -5.66 3.24 -13.04
CA ASP A 230 -6.56 2.68 -14.06
C ASP A 230 -6.27 3.29 -15.44
N HIS A 231 -5.99 4.58 -15.51
CA HIS A 231 -5.55 5.23 -16.74
C HIS A 231 -4.23 4.64 -17.25
N ILE A 232 -3.21 4.50 -16.40
CA ILE A 232 -1.92 3.91 -16.78
C ILE A 232 -2.10 2.47 -17.28
N ARG A 233 -2.90 1.65 -16.58
CA ARG A 233 -3.20 0.26 -17.00
C ARG A 233 -3.93 0.17 -18.33
N SER A 234 -4.61 1.23 -18.77
CA SER A 234 -5.30 1.28 -20.06
C SER A 234 -4.34 1.55 -21.24
N ILE A 235 -3.09 1.92 -20.96
CA ILE A 235 -2.05 2.16 -21.98
C ILE A 235 -1.65 0.84 -22.64
N ASP A 236 -1.45 0.88 -23.95
CA ASP A 236 -1.10 -0.29 -24.76
C ASP A 236 0.19 -0.99 -24.27
N GLU A 237 0.18 -2.33 -24.19
CA GLU A 237 1.30 -3.14 -23.70
C GLU A 237 2.58 -2.91 -24.52
N SER A 238 2.48 -2.51 -25.79
CA SER A 238 3.66 -2.16 -26.61
C SER A 238 4.40 -0.93 -26.09
N GLN A 239 3.72 0.02 -25.43
CA GLN A 239 4.37 1.19 -24.85
C GLN A 239 5.20 0.84 -23.62
N TYR A 240 4.74 -0.10 -22.80
CA TYR A 240 5.53 -0.65 -21.70
C TYR A 240 6.84 -1.31 -22.17
N MET A 241 6.86 -1.84 -23.40
CA MET A 241 8.07 -2.41 -23.99
C MET A 241 9.00 -1.32 -24.52
N LYS A 242 8.45 -0.26 -25.15
CA LYS A 242 9.21 0.87 -25.68
C LYS A 242 9.86 1.73 -24.60
N GLU A 243 9.21 1.86 -23.44
CA GLU A 243 9.74 2.60 -22.27
C GLU A 243 11.18 2.20 -21.93
N GLN A 244 11.48 0.89 -21.94
CA GLN A 244 12.82 0.40 -21.62
C GLN A 244 13.89 0.93 -22.58
N TYR A 245 13.58 1.00 -23.88
CA TYR A 245 14.50 1.51 -24.88
C TYR A 245 14.66 3.02 -24.77
N LEU A 246 13.58 3.74 -24.45
CA LEU A 246 13.66 5.16 -24.19
C LEU A 246 14.53 5.46 -22.96
N GLN A 247 14.34 4.71 -21.86
CA GLN A 247 15.22 4.81 -20.69
C GLN A 247 16.69 4.54 -21.03
N GLN A 248 16.97 3.56 -21.90
CA GLN A 248 18.34 3.27 -22.36
C GLN A 248 18.94 4.44 -23.15
N VAL A 249 18.19 5.03 -24.08
CA VAL A 249 18.65 6.22 -24.84
C VAL A 249 18.95 7.36 -23.87
N LEU A 250 18.02 7.66 -22.96
CA LEU A 250 18.19 8.74 -21.99
C LEU A 250 19.42 8.51 -21.10
N GLN A 251 19.64 7.28 -20.63
CA GLN A 251 20.81 6.92 -19.84
C GLN A 251 22.12 7.09 -20.62
N GLN A 252 22.17 6.65 -21.88
CA GLN A 252 23.36 6.82 -22.74
C GLN A 252 23.69 8.30 -22.99
N LYS A 253 22.68 9.17 -23.00
CA LYS A 253 22.84 10.61 -23.17
C LYS A 253 22.97 11.37 -21.84
N ALA A 254 23.00 10.66 -20.71
CA ALA A 254 23.01 11.23 -19.35
C ALA A 254 21.85 12.21 -19.08
N ILE A 255 20.67 11.96 -19.67
CA ILE A 255 19.46 12.75 -19.49
C ILE A 255 18.55 12.03 -18.48
N SER A 256 18.13 12.73 -17.42
CA SER A 256 17.13 12.19 -16.49
C SER A 256 15.73 12.20 -17.13
N VAL A 257 14.81 11.35 -16.65
CA VAL A 257 13.42 11.38 -17.13
C VAL A 257 12.78 12.73 -16.85
N GLU A 258 13.05 13.34 -15.69
CA GLU A 258 12.56 14.69 -15.35
C GLU A 258 13.02 15.73 -16.35
N THR A 259 14.32 15.76 -16.66
CA THR A 259 14.89 16.65 -17.66
C THR A 259 14.25 16.41 -19.02
N PHE A 260 14.09 15.15 -19.44
CA PHE A 260 13.44 14.77 -20.69
C PHE A 260 12.01 15.31 -20.80
N MET A 261 11.22 15.27 -19.71
CA MET A 261 9.86 15.79 -19.70
C MET A 261 9.78 17.31 -19.90
N THR A 262 10.87 18.03 -19.63
CA THR A 262 10.99 19.48 -19.81
C THR A 262 11.68 19.90 -21.10
N LEU A 263 12.20 18.95 -21.88
CA LEU A 263 12.84 19.25 -23.16
C LEU A 263 11.81 19.79 -24.17
N ASP A 264 12.34 20.58 -25.11
CA ASP A 264 11.61 20.97 -26.30
C ASP A 264 11.07 19.73 -27.04
N ILE A 265 9.89 19.88 -27.66
CA ILE A 265 9.19 18.76 -28.29
C ILE A 265 10.00 18.14 -29.42
N GLU A 266 10.77 18.93 -30.17
CA GLU A 266 11.59 18.44 -31.28
C GLU A 266 12.70 17.53 -30.76
N ILE A 267 13.45 17.98 -29.75
CA ILE A 267 14.53 17.21 -29.11
C ILE A 267 13.96 15.94 -28.46
N ALA A 268 12.81 16.07 -27.78
CA ALA A 268 12.18 14.92 -27.15
C ALA A 268 11.68 13.88 -28.16
N LEU A 269 11.25 14.30 -29.36
CA LEU A 269 10.85 13.41 -30.44
C LEU A 269 12.05 12.70 -31.07
N GLU A 270 13.19 13.38 -31.23
CA GLU A 270 14.42 12.75 -31.72
C GLU A 270 14.86 11.59 -30.82
N LEU A 271 14.91 11.80 -29.50
CA LEU A 271 15.26 10.77 -28.52
C LEU A 271 14.24 9.61 -28.52
N GLN A 272 12.96 9.90 -28.73
CA GLN A 272 11.93 8.86 -28.89
C GLN A 272 12.13 8.05 -30.17
N ASN A 273 12.51 8.69 -31.28
CA ASN A 273 12.78 8.02 -32.55
C ASN A 273 14.02 7.12 -32.43
N GLU A 274 15.09 7.57 -31.75
CA GLU A 274 16.25 6.74 -31.42
C GLU A 274 15.82 5.47 -30.65
N ALA A 275 14.93 5.62 -29.67
CA ALA A 275 14.41 4.50 -28.88
C ALA A 275 13.59 3.51 -29.73
N VAL A 276 12.74 4.02 -30.64
CA VAL A 276 11.97 3.18 -31.57
C VAL A 276 12.90 2.40 -32.50
N LEU A 277 13.95 3.03 -33.01
CA LEU A 277 14.93 2.38 -33.87
C LEU A 277 15.70 1.28 -33.12
N LEU A 278 16.13 1.53 -31.88
CA LEU A 278 16.75 0.51 -31.02
C LEU A 278 15.80 -0.68 -30.76
N HIS A 279 14.51 -0.39 -30.52
CA HIS A 279 13.50 -1.42 -30.36
C HIS A 279 13.39 -2.29 -31.62
N GLN A 280 13.26 -1.67 -32.80
CA GLN A 280 13.17 -2.37 -34.08
C GLN A 280 14.41 -3.23 -34.35
N GLN A 281 15.62 -2.67 -34.18
CA GLN A 281 16.87 -3.42 -34.34
C GLN A 281 16.95 -4.62 -33.38
N SER A 282 16.43 -4.50 -32.16
CA SER A 282 16.41 -5.63 -31.21
C SER A 282 15.43 -6.75 -31.63
N LEU A 283 14.34 -6.40 -32.32
CA LEU A 283 13.41 -7.37 -32.88
C LEU A 283 14.05 -8.14 -34.05
N GLU A 284 14.82 -7.44 -34.88
CA GLU A 284 15.59 -8.01 -36.00
C GLU A 284 16.78 -8.84 -35.54
N LYS A 285 17.45 -8.44 -34.46
CA LYS A 285 18.61 -9.14 -33.88
C LYS A 285 18.25 -10.35 -33.00
N LYS A 286 16.98 -10.77 -32.92
CA LYS A 286 16.64 -12.04 -32.26
C LYS A 286 17.49 -13.16 -32.86
N PRO A 287 18.45 -13.74 -32.12
CA PRO A 287 19.18 -14.89 -32.62
C PRO A 287 18.13 -15.96 -32.92
N GLN A 288 18.28 -16.67 -34.04
CA GLN A 288 17.62 -17.95 -34.21
C GLN A 288 17.89 -18.73 -32.93
N THR A 289 16.85 -18.88 -32.12
CA THR A 289 16.95 -19.60 -30.85
C THR A 289 17.26 -21.02 -31.26
N LYS A 290 18.51 -21.47 -31.02
CA LYS A 290 18.76 -22.91 -30.89
C LYS A 290 17.63 -23.43 -30.02
N LYS A 291 16.89 -24.43 -30.49
CA LYS A 291 15.77 -25.05 -29.76
C LYS A 291 16.19 -25.13 -28.30
N ALA A 292 15.53 -24.35 -27.45
CA ALA A 292 15.75 -24.46 -26.01
C ALA A 292 15.55 -25.94 -25.68
N ASP A 293 16.50 -26.53 -24.94
CA ASP A 293 16.32 -27.87 -24.42
C ASP A 293 14.95 -27.88 -23.72
N PRO A 294 13.98 -28.74 -24.11
CA PRO A 294 12.64 -28.74 -23.55
C PRO A 294 12.61 -28.92 -22.02
N ARG A 295 13.76 -29.20 -21.39
CA ARG A 295 13.96 -29.36 -19.95
C ARG A 295 14.53 -28.15 -19.21
N SER A 296 14.95 -27.07 -19.88
CA SER A 296 15.45 -25.87 -19.19
C SER A 296 14.29 -24.95 -18.76
N ALA A 297 14.07 -24.80 -17.45
CA ALA A 297 13.10 -23.85 -16.92
C ALA A 297 13.56 -22.40 -17.19
N LYS A 298 12.64 -21.52 -17.62
CA LYS A 298 12.92 -20.10 -17.81
C LYS A 298 13.15 -19.44 -16.45
N LEU A 299 14.18 -18.60 -16.29
CA LEU A 299 14.38 -17.86 -15.03
C LEU A 299 13.27 -16.84 -14.79
N ILE A 300 13.01 -16.51 -13.52
CA ILE A 300 12.06 -15.49 -13.09
C ILE A 300 12.72 -14.12 -13.26
N PRO A 301 12.24 -13.24 -14.17
CA PRO A 301 12.82 -11.91 -14.33
C PRO A 301 12.53 -11.06 -13.09
N TRP A 302 13.59 -10.49 -12.51
CA TRP A 302 13.55 -9.65 -11.31
C TRP A 302 13.97 -8.22 -11.67
N MET A 303 13.05 -7.29 -11.47
CA MET A 303 13.07 -5.91 -11.96
C MET A 303 13.55 -4.91 -10.89
N ARG A 304 14.15 -5.38 -9.80
CA ARG A 304 14.66 -4.56 -8.69
C ARG A 304 16.11 -4.96 -8.36
N GLY A 305 16.77 -4.21 -7.48
CA GLY A 305 18.12 -4.55 -7.01
C GLY A 305 18.22 -5.93 -6.36
N GLU A 306 19.43 -6.50 -6.36
CA GLU A 306 19.74 -7.79 -5.72
C GLU A 306 19.46 -7.76 -4.21
N GLU A 307 19.73 -6.62 -3.56
CA GLU A 307 19.48 -6.40 -2.12
C GLU A 307 17.99 -6.60 -1.76
N ASN A 308 17.08 -6.18 -2.64
CA ASN A 308 15.63 -6.38 -2.43
C ASN A 308 15.26 -7.85 -2.54
N LEU A 309 15.87 -8.59 -3.47
CA LEU A 309 15.66 -10.04 -3.56
C LEU A 309 16.21 -10.75 -2.33
N GLN A 310 17.37 -10.31 -1.84
CA GLN A 310 17.99 -10.84 -0.63
C GLN A 310 17.15 -10.54 0.62
N ALA A 311 16.60 -9.34 0.74
CA ALA A 311 15.68 -8.97 1.82
C ALA A 311 14.40 -9.81 1.79
N LEU A 312 13.80 -10.00 0.61
CA LEU A 312 12.64 -10.88 0.47
C LEU A 312 12.97 -12.32 0.88
N TRP A 313 14.08 -12.84 0.37
CA TRP A 313 14.54 -14.20 0.65
C TRP A 313 14.76 -14.41 2.16
N LYS A 314 15.41 -13.45 2.82
CA LYS A 314 15.64 -13.47 4.27
C LYS A 314 14.31 -13.60 5.03
N VAL A 315 13.32 -12.75 4.73
CA VAL A 315 12.00 -12.83 5.38
C VAL A 315 11.32 -14.18 5.11
N LEU A 316 11.40 -14.70 3.88
CA LEU A 316 10.83 -16.01 3.55
C LEU A 316 11.49 -17.14 4.34
N THR A 317 12.81 -17.09 4.57
CA THR A 317 13.53 -18.09 5.35
C THR A 317 13.29 -17.96 6.87
N GLU A 318 13.26 -16.73 7.40
CA GLU A 318 13.03 -16.46 8.84
C GLU A 318 11.65 -16.92 9.29
N HIS A 319 10.66 -16.82 8.42
CA HIS A 319 9.30 -17.29 8.66
C HIS A 319 9.05 -18.72 8.16
N GLU A 320 10.10 -19.47 7.80
CA GLU A 320 10.05 -20.87 7.38
C GLU A 320 9.16 -21.17 6.15
N TYR A 321 8.86 -20.17 5.32
CA TYR A 321 8.07 -20.36 4.10
C TYR A 321 8.86 -21.09 3.01
N VAL A 322 10.18 -21.00 3.08
CA VAL A 322 11.17 -21.68 2.23
C VAL A 322 12.33 -22.14 3.11
N LYS A 323 12.99 -23.25 2.74
CA LYS A 323 14.17 -23.73 3.49
C LYS A 323 15.38 -22.84 3.23
N ASN A 324 16.23 -22.71 4.24
CA ASN A 324 17.49 -22.01 4.14
C ASN A 324 18.40 -22.72 3.12
N THR A 325 18.61 -22.06 1.98
CA THR A 325 19.60 -22.42 0.96
C THR A 325 20.50 -21.22 0.76
N GLU A 326 21.77 -21.45 0.42
CA GLU A 326 22.69 -20.36 0.10
C GLU A 326 22.08 -19.46 -0.98
N PHE A 327 22.04 -18.15 -0.70
CA PHE A 327 21.37 -17.18 -1.54
C PHE A 327 21.91 -17.16 -2.98
N GLN A 328 23.21 -17.42 -3.17
CA GLN A 328 23.85 -17.42 -4.49
C GLN A 328 23.40 -18.60 -5.36
N ASP A 329 23.18 -19.78 -4.78
CA ASP A 329 22.60 -20.94 -5.48
C ASP A 329 21.14 -20.69 -5.86
N PHE A 330 20.40 -20.03 -4.96
CA PHE A 330 19.01 -19.62 -5.21
C PHE A 330 18.93 -18.58 -6.34
N LEU A 331 19.78 -17.55 -6.30
CA LEU A 331 19.84 -16.49 -7.30
C LEU A 331 20.17 -17.05 -8.68
N SER A 332 21.27 -17.79 -8.80
CA SER A 332 21.81 -18.29 -10.07
C SER A 332 20.90 -19.31 -10.77
N GLY A 333 20.09 -20.06 -10.02
CA GLY A 333 19.19 -21.08 -10.56
C GLY A 333 17.75 -20.64 -10.81
N ARG A 334 17.31 -19.49 -10.26
CA ARG A 334 15.88 -19.11 -10.24
C ARG A 334 15.56 -17.74 -10.78
N PHE A 335 16.44 -16.76 -10.63
CA PHE A 335 16.14 -15.38 -10.96
C PHE A 335 17.07 -14.85 -12.03
N GLN A 336 16.52 -13.97 -12.86
CA GLN A 336 17.29 -13.16 -13.79
C GLN A 336 17.18 -11.71 -13.35
N LEU A 337 18.23 -11.16 -12.77
CA LEU A 337 18.33 -9.74 -12.45
C LEU A 337 18.41 -8.95 -13.77
N VAL A 338 17.45 -8.05 -14.00
CA VAL A 338 17.37 -7.28 -15.26
C VAL A 338 18.54 -6.29 -15.41
N ASP A 339 19.10 -5.82 -14.31
CA ASP A 339 20.20 -4.85 -14.30
C ASP A 339 21.59 -5.47 -14.55
N LYS A 340 21.69 -6.81 -14.57
CA LYS A 340 22.94 -7.52 -14.87
C LYS A 340 22.87 -8.17 -16.24
N HIS A 341 23.80 -7.82 -17.13
CA HIS A 341 24.02 -8.60 -18.34
C HIS A 341 24.33 -10.05 -17.93
N SER A 342 23.47 -10.98 -18.35
CA SER A 342 23.64 -12.42 -18.10
C SER A 342 24.97 -12.88 -18.72
N LYS A 343 26.01 -12.95 -17.89
CA LYS A 343 27.24 -13.66 -18.22
C LYS A 343 26.92 -15.15 -18.08
N ASN A 344 26.55 -15.77 -19.19
CA ASN A 344 26.45 -17.22 -19.36
C ASN A 344 25.65 -17.96 -18.27
N ASN A 345 24.35 -18.13 -18.52
CA ASN A 345 23.57 -19.14 -17.81
C ASN A 345 24.04 -20.53 -18.26
N ARG A 346 24.91 -21.18 -17.47
CA ARG A 346 24.83 -22.64 -17.39
C ARG A 346 23.46 -22.93 -16.78
N THR A 347 22.51 -23.38 -17.61
CA THR A 347 21.23 -23.93 -17.17
C THR A 347 21.49 -25.24 -16.43
N THR A 348 21.88 -25.16 -15.17
CA THR A 348 21.74 -26.27 -14.23
C THR A 348 20.27 -26.38 -13.85
N LEU A 349 19.71 -27.58 -14.00
CA LEU A 349 18.37 -27.93 -13.51
C LEU A 349 18.35 -27.78 -11.99
N ALA A 350 18.05 -26.59 -11.48
CA ALA A 350 17.80 -26.43 -10.06
C ALA A 350 16.48 -27.17 -9.71
N PRO A 351 16.38 -27.81 -8.54
CA PRO A 351 15.13 -28.44 -8.05
C PRO A 351 14.12 -27.37 -7.60
N LYS A 352 12.84 -27.50 -7.98
CA LYS A 352 11.79 -26.48 -7.72
C LYS A 352 11.83 -25.95 -6.28
N ILE A 353 11.49 -24.68 -6.13
CA ILE A 353 11.40 -24.01 -4.84
C ILE A 353 10.31 -24.72 -4.02
N ARG A 354 10.71 -25.36 -2.92
CA ARG A 354 9.76 -25.98 -2.00
C ARG A 354 9.10 -24.91 -1.16
N TRP A 355 7.78 -24.84 -1.26
CA TRP A 355 6.95 -23.87 -0.57
C TRP A 355 6.22 -24.55 0.60
N TYR A 356 6.43 -24.03 1.80
CA TYR A 356 5.91 -24.61 3.05
C TYR A 356 4.63 -23.92 3.54
N SER A 357 4.27 -22.77 2.97
CA SER A 357 3.00 -22.11 3.28
C SER A 357 1.84 -22.61 2.41
N SER A 358 0.65 -22.03 2.61
CA SER A 358 -0.51 -22.30 1.76
C SER A 358 -0.28 -21.86 0.31
N LEU A 359 -0.94 -22.53 -0.64
CA LEU A 359 -0.93 -22.13 -2.05
C LEU A 359 -1.58 -20.74 -2.26
N ASP A 360 -2.51 -20.36 -1.38
CA ASP A 360 -3.14 -19.04 -1.37
C ASP A 360 -2.14 -17.93 -1.03
N ASN A 361 -1.23 -18.17 -0.07
CA ASN A 361 -0.16 -17.24 0.27
C ASN A 361 0.87 -17.10 -0.86
N LEU A 362 1.22 -18.21 -1.52
CA LEU A 362 2.11 -18.18 -2.70
C LEU A 362 1.50 -17.34 -3.83
N LEU A 363 0.21 -17.55 -4.12
CA LEU A 363 -0.52 -16.77 -5.12
C LEU A 363 -0.53 -15.28 -4.77
N ARG A 364 -0.84 -14.94 -3.51
CA ARG A 364 -0.83 -13.54 -3.03
C ARG A 364 0.54 -12.89 -3.19
N MET A 365 1.60 -13.59 -2.81
CA MET A 365 2.97 -13.10 -2.95
C MET A 365 3.30 -12.78 -4.40
N LEU A 366 3.06 -13.74 -5.31
CA LEU A 366 3.39 -13.59 -6.73
C LEU A 366 2.51 -12.54 -7.41
N GLU A 367 1.23 -12.45 -7.04
CA GLU A 367 0.35 -11.39 -7.50
C GLU A 367 0.85 -10.01 -7.05
N SER A 368 1.25 -9.85 -5.79
CA SER A 368 1.81 -8.58 -5.29
C SER A 368 3.16 -8.23 -5.94
N LEU A 369 4.04 -9.21 -6.16
CA LEU A 369 5.29 -9.00 -6.89
C LEU A 369 5.06 -8.54 -8.33
N VAL A 370 4.01 -9.05 -8.99
CA VAL A 370 3.61 -8.62 -10.34
C VAL A 370 2.95 -7.24 -10.29
N GLU A 371 2.05 -7.02 -9.34
CA GLU A 371 1.32 -5.76 -9.15
C GLU A 371 2.27 -4.57 -8.92
N PHE A 372 3.36 -4.78 -8.18
CA PHE A 372 4.38 -3.77 -7.92
C PHE A 372 5.53 -3.78 -8.93
N ASN A 373 5.37 -4.51 -10.05
CA ASN A 373 6.35 -4.59 -11.12
C ASN A 373 7.76 -4.99 -10.63
N ILE A 374 7.82 -5.85 -9.61
CA ILE A 374 9.06 -6.41 -9.06
C ILE A 374 9.49 -7.62 -9.88
N ILE A 375 8.53 -8.40 -10.41
CA ILE A 375 8.79 -9.48 -11.36
C ILE A 375 8.00 -9.33 -12.66
N SER A 376 8.56 -9.82 -13.76
CA SER A 376 7.85 -9.91 -15.04
C SER A 376 7.39 -11.34 -15.33
N ILE A 377 6.08 -11.52 -15.52
CA ILE A 377 5.46 -12.82 -15.86
C ILE A 377 5.34 -13.07 -17.36
N VAL A 378 5.80 -12.15 -18.20
CA VAL A 378 5.72 -12.23 -19.67
C VAL A 378 6.33 -13.53 -20.26
N PRO A 379 7.47 -14.05 -19.76
CA PRO A 379 8.09 -15.26 -20.33
C PRO A 379 7.26 -16.55 -20.15
N PHE A 380 6.35 -16.57 -19.19
CA PHE A 380 5.51 -17.71 -18.84
C PHE A 380 4.20 -17.62 -19.65
N GLY A 381 4.27 -18.08 -20.90
CA GLY A 381 3.23 -17.90 -21.92
C GLY A 381 1.81 -18.26 -21.44
N LYS A 382 0.79 -17.64 -22.03
CA LYS A 382 -0.62 -17.94 -21.74
C LYS A 382 -0.99 -19.30 -22.34
N LYS A 383 -1.56 -20.23 -21.56
CA LYS A 383 -2.42 -21.28 -22.15
C LYS A 383 -3.80 -20.66 -22.38
N THR A 384 -4.37 -20.96 -23.54
CA THR A 384 -5.59 -20.40 -24.16
C THR A 384 -6.66 -19.91 -23.17
N CYS A 385 -7.22 -18.72 -23.46
CA CYS A 385 -8.35 -18.08 -22.76
C CYS A 385 -8.13 -17.67 -21.29
N THR A 386 -6.95 -17.13 -20.92
CA THR A 386 -6.75 -16.55 -19.57
C THR A 386 -6.08 -15.17 -19.56
N LYS A 387 -6.50 -14.31 -18.60
CA LYS A 387 -5.92 -12.99 -18.26
C LYS A 387 -4.52 -13.14 -17.61
N THR A 388 -3.94 -12.06 -17.08
CA THR A 388 -2.66 -11.99 -16.34
C THR A 388 -2.43 -13.14 -15.33
N ALA A 389 -3.50 -13.59 -14.67
CA ALA A 389 -3.48 -14.70 -13.72
C ALA A 389 -2.99 -16.04 -14.31
N GLY A 390 -3.24 -16.31 -15.59
CA GLY A 390 -2.79 -17.54 -16.25
C GLY A 390 -1.27 -17.66 -16.35
N LYS A 391 -0.57 -16.53 -16.50
CA LYS A 391 0.90 -16.50 -16.52
C LYS A 391 1.48 -16.80 -15.13
N ILE A 392 0.83 -16.32 -14.06
CA ILE A 392 1.21 -16.61 -12.66
C ILE A 392 1.04 -18.10 -12.35
N TYR A 393 -0.03 -18.74 -12.84
CA TYR A 393 -0.21 -20.18 -12.60
C TYR A 393 0.88 -21.02 -13.25
N ASN A 394 1.28 -20.65 -14.47
CA ASN A 394 2.38 -21.31 -15.17
C ASN A 394 3.73 -21.05 -14.50
N LEU A 395 3.95 -19.85 -13.95
CA LEU A 395 5.12 -19.55 -13.11
C LEU A 395 5.17 -20.48 -11.89
N ILE A 396 4.04 -20.64 -11.16
CA ILE A 396 3.94 -21.53 -10.00
C ILE A 396 4.25 -22.98 -10.42
N GLU A 397 3.56 -23.48 -11.45
CA GLU A 397 3.76 -24.83 -11.96
C GLU A 397 5.21 -25.09 -12.37
N THR A 398 5.89 -24.09 -12.95
CA THR A 398 7.28 -24.23 -13.43
C THR A 398 8.31 -24.16 -12.30
N HIS A 399 8.10 -23.31 -11.28
CA HIS A 399 9.14 -22.98 -10.30
C HIS A 399 8.92 -23.52 -8.90
N PHE A 400 7.70 -23.91 -8.53
CA PHE A 400 7.34 -24.21 -7.15
C PHE A 400 6.77 -25.62 -7.00
N ALA A 401 7.09 -26.23 -5.85
CA ALA A 401 6.53 -27.49 -5.39
C ALA A 401 6.05 -27.32 -3.93
N ASN A 402 5.20 -28.22 -3.45
CA ASN A 402 4.77 -28.22 -2.06
C ASN A 402 5.91 -28.62 -1.10
N SER A 403 5.63 -28.64 0.20
CA SER A 403 6.56 -29.05 1.26
C SER A 403 7.19 -30.43 1.03
N ASP A 404 6.43 -31.34 0.41
CA ASP A 404 6.83 -32.72 0.13
C ASP A 404 7.63 -32.85 -1.18
N GLY A 405 7.84 -31.74 -1.91
CA GLY A 405 8.51 -31.73 -3.20
C GLY A 405 7.63 -32.19 -4.37
N ILE A 406 6.31 -32.28 -4.17
CA ILE A 406 5.32 -32.62 -5.19
C ILE A 406 4.88 -31.35 -5.92
N ASP A 407 4.81 -31.45 -7.25
CA ASP A 407 4.39 -30.37 -8.12
C ASP A 407 2.94 -29.93 -7.87
N PHE A 408 2.72 -28.61 -7.83
CA PHE A 408 1.37 -28.05 -7.81
C PHE A 408 0.68 -28.30 -9.16
N LYS A 409 -0.38 -29.12 -9.15
CA LYS A 409 -1.24 -29.31 -10.34
C LYS A 409 -1.99 -28.02 -10.65
N LEU A 410 -2.10 -27.68 -11.95
CA LEU A 410 -2.83 -26.49 -12.41
C LEU A 410 -4.25 -26.37 -11.84
N ASP A 411 -4.98 -27.48 -11.70
CA ASP A 411 -6.34 -27.43 -11.15
C ASP A 411 -6.37 -27.10 -9.65
N ALA A 412 -5.33 -27.49 -8.90
CA ALA A 412 -5.19 -27.08 -7.50
C ALA A 412 -4.89 -25.58 -7.39
N ILE A 413 -4.03 -25.05 -8.27
CA ILE A 413 -3.71 -23.62 -8.36
C ILE A 413 -4.97 -22.81 -8.71
N ARG A 414 -5.77 -23.26 -9.68
CA ARG A 414 -7.04 -22.61 -10.06
C ARG A 414 -8.04 -22.60 -8.92
N LYS A 415 -8.19 -23.72 -8.20
CA LYS A 415 -9.10 -23.82 -7.04
C LYS A 415 -8.68 -22.89 -5.90
N ALA A 416 -7.39 -22.79 -5.60
CA ALA A 416 -6.86 -21.86 -4.62
C ALA A 416 -7.17 -20.40 -5.00
N ALA A 417 -6.90 -20.01 -6.26
CA ALA A 417 -7.22 -18.68 -6.76
C ALA A 417 -8.72 -18.32 -6.67
N GLN A 418 -9.62 -19.30 -6.83
CA GLN A 418 -11.06 -19.10 -6.64
C GLN A 418 -11.43 -18.92 -5.17
N ARG A 419 -10.81 -19.65 -4.25
CA ARG A 419 -11.05 -19.54 -2.80
C ARG A 419 -10.59 -18.19 -2.23
N LYS A 420 -9.52 -17.58 -2.75
CA LYS A 420 -9.10 -16.21 -2.38
C LYS A 420 -10.22 -15.17 -2.58
N ARG A 421 -11.12 -15.39 -3.54
CA ARG A 421 -12.26 -14.50 -3.80
C ARG A 421 -13.41 -14.70 -2.81
N ASN A 422 -13.33 -15.68 -1.92
CA ASN A 422 -14.30 -15.90 -0.87
C ASN A 422 -13.95 -15.02 0.36
N PRO A 423 -14.80 -14.05 0.74
CA PRO A 423 -14.56 -13.15 1.87
C PRO A 423 -14.46 -13.85 3.24
N GLU A 424 -14.85 -15.14 3.35
CA GLU A 424 -14.76 -15.92 4.59
C GLU A 424 -13.43 -16.68 4.78
N ALA A 425 -12.52 -16.65 3.80
CA ALA A 425 -11.23 -17.33 3.92
C ALA A 425 -10.37 -16.68 5.01
N LYS A 426 -10.09 -17.41 6.09
CA LYS A 426 -9.21 -16.96 7.20
C LYS A 426 -7.90 -16.39 6.65
N PHE A 427 -7.68 -15.09 6.87
CA PHE A 427 -6.48 -14.39 6.46
C PHE A 427 -5.31 -14.77 7.36
N ASP A 428 -4.17 -15.12 6.76
CA ASP A 428 -2.91 -15.31 7.47
C ASP A 428 -2.31 -13.94 7.80
N LYS A 429 -2.55 -13.47 9.03
CA LYS A 429 -2.08 -12.16 9.52
C LYS A 429 -0.55 -12.08 9.58
N SER A 430 0.13 -13.20 9.84
CA SER A 430 1.59 -13.25 9.91
C SER A 430 2.20 -13.01 8.53
N PHE A 431 1.70 -13.73 7.51
CA PHE A 431 2.14 -13.58 6.12
C PHE A 431 1.96 -12.15 5.57
N ASN A 432 0.81 -11.54 5.88
CA ASN A 432 0.54 -10.16 5.46
C ASN A 432 1.46 -9.15 6.16
N GLY A 433 1.70 -9.35 7.46
CA GLY A 433 2.50 -8.46 8.31
C GLY A 433 4.00 -8.50 8.03
N SER A 434 4.52 -9.61 7.49
CA SER A 434 5.92 -9.75 7.09
C SER A 434 6.09 -9.71 5.58
N VAL A 435 5.81 -10.80 4.87
CA VAL A 435 6.14 -10.99 3.45
C VAL A 435 5.49 -9.93 2.56
N LEU A 436 4.18 -9.69 2.68
CA LEU A 436 3.52 -8.68 1.84
C LEU A 436 3.95 -7.26 2.21
N ARG A 437 4.23 -6.99 3.50
CA ARG A 437 4.79 -5.70 3.94
C ARG A 437 6.17 -5.47 3.33
N THR A 438 7.04 -6.47 3.35
CA THR A 438 8.39 -6.40 2.76
C THR A 438 8.33 -6.23 1.24
N ILE A 439 7.39 -6.89 0.56
CA ILE A 439 7.14 -6.67 -0.87
C ILE A 439 6.63 -5.26 -1.14
N ARG A 440 5.77 -4.70 -0.29
CA ARG A 440 5.32 -3.31 -0.40
C ARG A 440 6.46 -2.32 -0.18
N SER A 441 7.40 -2.59 0.73
CA SER A 441 8.57 -1.72 0.92
C SER A 441 9.60 -1.81 -0.22
N MET A 442 9.44 -2.75 -1.16
CA MET A 442 10.25 -2.84 -2.39
C MET A 442 9.63 -2.10 -3.58
N GLN A 443 8.44 -1.51 -3.40
CA GLN A 443 7.85 -0.54 -4.32
C GLN A 443 8.74 0.70 -4.39
#